data_AF-A0A1H8USX3-F1
#
_entry.id   AF-A0A1H8USX3-F1
#
_cell.length_a   1.000
_cell.length_b   1.000
_cell.length_c   1.000
_cell.angle_alpha   90.00
_cell.angle_beta   90.00
_cell.angle_gamma   90.00
#
_symmetry.space_group_name_H-M   'P 1'
#
loop_
_entity.id
_entity.type
_entity.pdbx_description
1 polymer ?
#
loop_
_entity_poly.entity_id
_entity_poly.type
_entity_poly.pdbx_seq_one_letter_code
_entity_poly.pdbx_strand_id
1 'polypeptide(L)'
;MRAIPIALCTALAVSGCSNFLPAAGPTASAVESGADVATDQGLLARYEIVDVNAATVEALRGRPLDSLLASFGDRRPSVEPVIGVGDIVAVTIYEASTGGLFSGSLSIDRFSSGSKSATIPPQTVTRDGAITVPYAGRVQVAGKRVQDVQTQIEQELAGKAIEPQVIVTVVQPTSTAVTVTGEVTAGARVPLSTKGDRLLDVVAGAGGVRAAVSETFVRLSRGGTTATVPLTAIVSNPRENIFLRPGDTLTLVRDPQTFLAVGALGAQSEIPFSAEGITLAQALAKARGLSDLQADPAGVFLFRFEPASVVRRLRPNSPLLSSNFVPVVYRINMRDPNSLFVSQAFRMRNRDLVYVSNAPFTEVQKVLGVFSTITAPVSAGASVYAGVR
;
A
#
# COMPACT_ATOMS: atom_id res chain seq x y z
N MET A 1 -37.26 -28.13 59.96
CA MET A 1 -37.62 -27.01 59.06
C MET A 1 -36.74 -25.76 59.28
N ARG A 2 -35.40 -25.87 59.28
CA ARG A 2 -34.48 -24.71 59.44
C ARG A 2 -33.33 -24.63 58.43
N ALA A 3 -33.23 -25.58 57.48
CA ALA A 3 -32.17 -25.61 56.48
C ALA A 3 -32.48 -24.79 55.20
N ILE A 4 -33.74 -24.48 54.96
CA ILE A 4 -34.20 -23.77 53.76
C ILE A 4 -33.77 -22.28 53.72
N PRO A 5 -33.83 -21.49 54.82
CA PRO A 5 -33.43 -20.07 54.74
C PRO A 5 -31.92 -19.86 54.58
N ILE A 6 -31.08 -20.81 55.04
CA ILE A 6 -29.62 -20.71 54.92
C ILE A 6 -29.15 -21.02 53.49
N ALA A 7 -29.80 -21.97 52.81
CA ALA A 7 -29.54 -22.27 51.40
C ALA A 7 -29.97 -21.12 50.47
N LEU A 8 -31.03 -20.39 50.81
CA LEU A 8 -31.51 -19.25 50.02
C LEU A 8 -30.60 -18.02 50.19
N CYS A 9 -30.09 -17.75 51.39
CA CYS A 9 -29.15 -16.66 51.63
C CYS A 9 -27.76 -16.90 51.03
N THR A 10 -27.30 -18.15 50.95
CA THR A 10 -26.03 -18.49 50.27
C THR A 10 -26.13 -18.42 48.75
N ALA A 11 -27.28 -18.76 48.16
CA ALA A 11 -27.51 -18.59 46.72
C ALA A 11 -27.55 -17.11 46.27
N LEU A 12 -28.03 -16.22 47.13
CA LEU A 12 -28.06 -14.77 46.89
C LEU A 12 -26.68 -14.09 47.10
N ALA A 13 -25.81 -14.67 47.93
CA ALA A 13 -24.46 -14.13 48.16
C ALA A 13 -23.48 -14.43 47.01
N VAL A 14 -23.70 -15.51 46.24
CA VAL A 14 -22.81 -15.92 45.13
C VAL A 14 -23.13 -15.20 43.82
N SER A 15 -24.33 -14.63 43.67
CA SER A 15 -24.75 -13.92 42.45
C SER A 15 -24.10 -12.53 42.29
N GLY A 16 -23.40 -12.02 43.31
CA GLY A 16 -22.68 -10.74 43.26
C GLY A 16 -21.21 -10.80 42.83
N CYS A 17 -20.61 -11.99 42.72
CA CYS A 17 -19.16 -12.15 42.51
C CYS A 17 -18.72 -12.29 41.04
N SER A 18 -19.65 -12.38 40.08
CA SER A 18 -19.29 -12.49 38.66
C SER A 18 -18.61 -11.23 38.11
N ASN A 19 -18.81 -10.07 38.74
CA ASN A 19 -18.24 -8.80 38.28
C ASN A 19 -16.83 -8.49 38.86
N PHE A 20 -16.25 -9.38 39.66
CA PHE A 20 -14.98 -9.18 40.37
C PHE A 20 -13.84 -10.12 39.93
N LEU A 21 -14.06 -10.94 38.90
CA LEU A 21 -13.02 -11.80 38.38
C LEU A 21 -12.11 -11.02 37.43
N PRO A 22 -10.77 -11.15 37.54
CA PRO A 22 -9.85 -10.59 36.56
C PRO A 22 -10.15 -11.17 35.16
N ALA A 23 -10.65 -10.31 34.28
CA ALA A 23 -10.85 -10.64 32.87
C ALA A 23 -9.72 -10.02 32.04
N ALA A 24 -9.24 -10.74 31.02
CA ALA A 24 -8.20 -10.24 30.11
C ALA A 24 -8.73 -9.17 29.12
N GLY A 25 -10.02 -8.87 29.15
CA GLY A 25 -10.70 -7.87 28.31
C GLY A 25 -12.23 -7.92 28.48
N PRO A 26 -12.98 -7.07 27.77
CA PRO A 26 -14.44 -6.99 27.89
C PRO A 26 -15.15 -8.26 27.38
N THR A 27 -16.23 -8.66 28.05
CA THR A 27 -17.11 -9.74 27.57
C THR A 27 -17.90 -9.28 26.33
N ALA A 28 -18.45 -10.22 25.55
CA ALA A 28 -19.30 -9.89 24.39
C ALA A 28 -20.43 -8.94 24.77
N SER A 29 -21.12 -9.23 25.88
CA SER A 29 -22.18 -8.37 26.43
C SER A 29 -21.67 -6.98 26.87
N ALA A 30 -20.44 -6.87 27.36
CA ALA A 30 -19.87 -5.59 27.76
C ALA A 30 -19.51 -4.72 26.53
N VAL A 31 -19.09 -5.35 25.43
CA VAL A 31 -18.91 -4.66 24.14
C VAL A 31 -20.28 -4.22 23.58
N GLU A 32 -21.30 -5.07 23.66
CA GLU A 32 -22.63 -4.73 23.14
C GLU A 32 -23.33 -3.62 23.93
N SER A 33 -23.31 -3.73 25.27
CA SER A 33 -23.91 -2.72 26.15
C SER A 33 -23.07 -1.45 26.29
N GLY A 34 -21.77 -1.53 26.01
CA GLY A 34 -20.85 -0.39 26.09
C GLY A 34 -20.91 0.55 24.88
N ALA A 35 -21.68 0.22 23.85
CA ALA A 35 -21.89 1.06 22.67
C ALA A 35 -22.52 2.41 23.05
N ASP A 36 -23.48 2.38 23.96
CA ASP A 36 -24.15 3.56 24.49
C ASP A 36 -23.97 3.64 26.01
N VAL A 37 -23.54 4.80 26.51
CA VAL A 37 -23.41 5.01 27.95
C VAL A 37 -24.36 6.12 28.39
N ALA A 38 -25.22 5.80 29.34
CA ALA A 38 -26.04 6.79 30.01
C ALA A 38 -25.15 7.79 30.75
N THR A 39 -25.26 9.07 30.40
CA THR A 39 -24.62 10.19 31.07
C THR A 39 -25.69 11.11 31.64
N ASP A 40 -25.31 12.04 32.52
CA ASP A 40 -26.21 13.05 33.08
C ASP A 40 -26.87 13.94 32.00
N GLN A 41 -26.34 13.92 30.78
CA GLN A 41 -26.84 14.65 29.60
C GLN A 41 -27.61 13.76 28.60
N GLY A 42 -27.84 12.49 28.91
CA GLY A 42 -28.52 11.52 28.05
C GLY A 42 -27.63 10.34 27.61
N LEU A 43 -28.11 9.54 26.65
CA LEU A 43 -27.33 8.44 26.08
C LEU A 43 -26.19 9.00 25.21
N LEU A 44 -24.94 8.66 25.54
CA LEU A 44 -23.76 8.98 24.75
C LEU A 44 -23.27 7.73 24.01
N ALA A 45 -23.41 7.75 22.68
CA ALA A 45 -22.82 6.73 21.82
C ALA A 45 -21.29 6.84 21.86
N ARG A 46 -20.59 5.75 22.18
CA ARG A 46 -19.12 5.65 22.18
C ARG A 46 -18.60 5.12 20.86
N TYR A 47 -19.32 4.19 20.25
CA TYR A 47 -19.02 3.58 18.96
C TYR A 47 -20.26 2.94 18.34
N GLU A 48 -20.26 2.81 17.01
CA GLU A 48 -21.30 2.08 16.29
C GLU A 48 -21.01 0.59 16.26
N ILE A 49 -22.00 -0.24 16.58
CA ILE A 49 -21.91 -1.69 16.34
C ILE A 49 -22.58 -2.03 15.02
N VAL A 50 -21.85 -2.73 14.16
CA VAL A 50 -22.33 -3.17 12.85
C VAL A 50 -22.13 -4.67 12.71
N ASP A 51 -23.20 -5.41 12.48
CA ASP A 51 -23.11 -6.84 12.16
C ASP A 51 -22.51 -7.05 10.77
N VAL A 52 -21.51 -7.93 10.67
CA VAL A 52 -20.94 -8.31 9.39
C VAL A 52 -21.86 -9.31 8.71
N ASN A 53 -22.52 -8.84 7.66
CA ASN A 53 -23.33 -9.64 6.76
C ASN A 53 -23.02 -9.26 5.30
N ALA A 54 -23.71 -9.87 4.34
CA ALA A 54 -23.51 -9.60 2.92
C ALA A 54 -23.72 -8.11 2.55
N ALA A 55 -24.69 -7.43 3.16
CA ALA A 55 -24.96 -6.01 2.90
C ALA A 55 -23.84 -5.12 3.45
N THR A 56 -23.31 -5.42 4.64
CA THR A 56 -22.15 -4.73 5.22
C THR A 56 -20.93 -4.88 4.33
N VAL A 57 -20.64 -6.10 3.87
CA VAL A 57 -19.52 -6.37 2.96
C VAL A 57 -19.69 -5.61 1.64
N GLU A 58 -20.89 -5.56 1.08
CA GLU A 58 -21.17 -4.81 -0.15
C GLU A 58 -20.98 -3.29 0.04
N ALA A 59 -21.49 -2.74 1.15
CA ALA A 59 -21.36 -1.32 1.47
C ALA A 59 -19.89 -0.90 1.70
N LEU A 60 -19.04 -1.84 2.12
CA LEU A 60 -17.60 -1.69 2.29
C LEU A 60 -16.78 -1.96 1.02
N ARG A 61 -17.37 -2.59 -0.01
CA ARG A 61 -16.73 -2.84 -1.31
C ARG A 61 -16.43 -1.56 -2.09
N GLY A 62 -17.03 -0.44 -1.70
CA GLY A 62 -16.99 0.86 -2.39
C GLY A 62 -15.62 1.55 -2.55
N ARG A 63 -14.50 0.85 -2.39
CA ARG A 63 -13.21 1.33 -2.86
C ARG A 63 -12.83 0.48 -4.09
N PRO A 64 -12.87 1.01 -5.33
CA PRO A 64 -12.13 0.37 -6.40
C PRO A 64 -10.70 0.20 -5.88
N LEU A 65 -10.11 -0.99 -6.05
CA LEU A 65 -8.68 -1.17 -5.79
C LEU A 65 -7.98 0.00 -6.47
N ASP A 66 -7.18 0.76 -5.72
CA ASP A 66 -6.45 1.88 -6.30
C ASP A 66 -5.71 1.31 -7.52
N SER A 67 -6.01 1.87 -8.70
CA SER A 67 -5.58 1.32 -9.99
C SER A 67 -4.86 2.43 -10.75
N LEU A 68 -3.64 2.14 -11.18
CA LEU A 68 -2.88 3.04 -12.02
C LEU A 68 -3.57 3.19 -13.37
N LEU A 69 -4.13 2.09 -13.89
CA LEU A 69 -4.85 2.12 -15.15
C LEU A 69 -6.11 2.96 -15.08
N ALA A 70 -6.91 2.82 -14.02
CA ALA A 70 -8.12 3.64 -13.86
C ALA A 70 -7.78 5.13 -13.66
N SER A 71 -6.67 5.42 -12.95
CA SER A 71 -6.26 6.80 -12.64
C SER A 71 -5.65 7.53 -13.85
N PHE A 72 -4.92 6.81 -14.71
CA PHE A 72 -4.16 7.43 -15.79
C PHE A 72 -4.65 7.10 -17.21
N GLY A 73 -5.45 6.04 -17.39
CA GLY A 73 -6.29 5.75 -18.57
C GLY A 73 -5.58 5.42 -19.90
N ASP A 74 -4.40 5.98 -20.17
CA ASP A 74 -3.72 5.87 -21.46
C ASP A 74 -2.77 4.67 -21.49
N ARG A 75 -3.09 3.73 -22.38
CA ARG A 75 -2.34 2.48 -22.60
C ARG A 75 -1.33 2.57 -23.74
N ARG A 76 -1.28 3.70 -24.46
CA ARG A 76 -0.36 3.85 -25.57
C ARG A 76 1.05 4.05 -25.03
N PRO A 77 2.08 3.55 -25.72
CA PRO A 77 3.46 3.96 -25.47
C PRO A 77 3.56 5.48 -25.50
N SER A 78 4.52 6.04 -24.75
CA SER A 78 4.84 7.46 -24.87
C SER A 78 5.07 7.83 -26.33
N VAL A 79 4.68 9.04 -26.71
CA VAL A 79 5.01 9.62 -28.01
C VAL A 79 6.52 9.49 -28.22
N GLU A 80 6.92 9.20 -29.47
CA GLU A 80 8.32 9.11 -29.87
C GLU A 80 9.15 10.23 -29.22
N PRO A 81 10.25 9.91 -28.52
CA PRO A 81 11.02 10.89 -27.79
C PRO A 81 11.47 12.03 -28.71
N VAL A 82 11.13 13.25 -28.35
CA VAL A 82 11.64 14.47 -28.98
C VAL A 82 12.76 15.04 -28.14
N ILE A 83 13.69 15.73 -28.79
CA ILE A 83 14.73 16.47 -28.08
C ILE A 83 14.07 17.59 -27.28
N GLY A 84 14.44 17.75 -26.02
CA GLY A 84 13.92 18.79 -25.14
C GLY A 84 15.01 19.69 -24.58
N VAL A 85 14.59 20.78 -23.96
CA VAL A 85 15.49 21.71 -23.27
C VAL A 85 16.22 20.97 -22.13
N GLY A 86 17.53 21.15 -22.03
CA GLY A 86 18.37 20.49 -21.04
C GLY A 86 18.90 19.11 -21.46
N ASP A 87 18.50 18.59 -22.61
CA ASP A 87 19.16 17.42 -23.20
C ASP A 87 20.59 17.76 -23.61
N ILE A 88 21.48 16.78 -23.61
CA ILE A 88 22.81 16.91 -24.19
C ILE A 88 22.83 16.18 -25.52
N VAL A 89 23.19 16.90 -26.58
CA VAL A 89 23.20 16.42 -27.97
C VAL A 89 24.61 16.54 -28.53
N ALA A 90 25.06 15.50 -29.24
CA ALA A 90 26.27 15.51 -30.04
C ALA A 90 25.90 15.43 -31.52
N VAL A 91 26.67 16.11 -32.37
CA VAL A 91 26.46 16.14 -33.82
C VAL A 91 27.74 15.68 -34.50
N THR A 92 27.65 14.66 -35.34
CA THR A 92 28.75 14.22 -36.19
C THR A 92 28.40 14.50 -37.64
N ILE A 93 29.29 15.18 -38.34
CA ILE A 93 29.11 15.60 -39.73
C ILE A 93 30.15 14.87 -40.57
N TYR A 94 29.71 14.20 -41.62
CA TYR A 94 30.56 13.54 -42.63
C TYR A 94 30.48 14.30 -43.95
N GLU A 95 31.59 14.33 -44.69
CA GLU A 95 31.66 14.88 -46.04
C GLU A 95 32.20 13.84 -47.03
N ALA A 96 31.70 13.89 -48.27
CA ALA A 96 32.00 12.90 -49.31
C ALA A 96 33.41 13.05 -49.93
N SER A 97 34.12 14.16 -49.67
CA SER A 97 35.43 14.45 -50.30
C SER A 97 36.46 15.02 -49.32
N THR A 98 37.74 14.86 -49.66
CA THR A 98 38.87 15.44 -48.93
C THR A 98 39.02 16.93 -49.22
N GLY A 99 39.16 17.77 -48.18
CA GLY A 99 39.30 19.22 -48.32
C GLY A 99 38.00 20.01 -48.07
N GLY A 100 36.93 19.35 -47.60
CA GLY A 100 35.69 19.98 -47.18
C GLY A 100 35.78 20.75 -45.85
N LEU A 101 34.72 21.47 -45.52
CA LEU A 101 34.64 22.43 -44.40
C LEU A 101 34.82 21.78 -43.02
N PHE A 102 34.44 20.50 -42.92
CA PHE A 102 34.51 19.68 -41.72
C PHE A 102 35.62 18.63 -41.80
N SER A 103 36.50 18.73 -42.80
CA SER A 103 37.76 18.01 -42.87
C SER A 103 38.84 18.72 -42.03
N GLY A 104 38.65 18.77 -40.71
CA GLY A 104 39.62 19.36 -39.79
C GLY A 104 41.01 18.70 -39.84
N SER A 105 42.05 19.52 -39.69
CA SER A 105 43.49 19.20 -39.78
C SER A 105 44.00 18.22 -38.70
N LEU A 106 44.70 17.17 -39.15
CA LEU A 106 45.82 16.44 -38.53
C LEU A 106 45.62 15.77 -37.14
N SER A 107 44.83 14.70 -37.09
CA SER A 107 45.36 13.46 -36.48
C SER A 107 45.88 12.60 -37.64
N ILE A 108 47.15 12.21 -37.53
CA ILE A 108 47.91 11.52 -38.58
C ILE A 108 47.31 10.12 -38.78
N ASP A 109 46.31 10.01 -39.62
CA ASP A 109 45.98 8.75 -40.26
C ASP A 109 45.98 8.96 -41.79
N ARG A 110 47.21 8.87 -42.34
CA ARG A 110 47.51 9.08 -43.77
C ARG A 110 46.95 7.97 -44.67
N PHE A 111 46.22 7.01 -44.11
CA PHE A 111 45.72 5.84 -44.84
C PHE A 111 44.19 5.80 -45.03
N SER A 112 43.43 6.77 -44.50
CA SER A 112 41.98 6.81 -44.71
C SER A 112 41.63 7.71 -45.91
N SER A 113 41.52 7.09 -47.10
CA SER A 113 40.93 7.69 -48.30
C SER A 113 39.43 7.41 -48.33
N GLY A 114 38.59 8.46 -48.38
CA GLY A 114 37.21 8.33 -48.85
C GLY A 114 36.11 9.00 -48.02
N SER A 115 36.34 9.37 -46.77
CA SER A 115 35.41 10.23 -46.00
C SER A 115 36.12 10.80 -44.78
N LYS A 116 35.85 12.07 -44.45
CA LYS A 116 36.33 12.72 -43.22
C LYS A 116 35.12 13.18 -42.42
N SER A 117 35.22 13.09 -41.11
CA SER A 117 34.15 13.51 -40.21
C SER A 117 34.66 14.47 -39.14
N ALA A 118 33.78 15.38 -38.73
CA ALA A 118 33.97 16.20 -37.55
C ALA A 118 32.86 15.88 -36.54
N THR A 119 33.26 15.61 -35.31
CA THR A 119 32.32 15.53 -34.18
C THR A 119 32.31 16.86 -33.48
N ILE A 120 31.15 17.51 -33.49
CA ILE A 120 30.89 18.68 -32.67
C ILE A 120 30.77 18.20 -31.22
N PRO A 121 31.50 18.82 -30.27
CA PRO A 121 31.44 18.44 -28.87
C PRO A 121 29.99 18.43 -28.34
N PRO A 122 29.67 17.58 -27.34
CA PRO A 122 28.34 17.54 -26.75
C PRO A 122 27.90 18.92 -26.25
N GLN A 123 26.69 19.32 -26.63
CA GLN A 123 26.09 20.60 -26.27
C GLN A 123 24.78 20.39 -25.53
N THR A 124 24.56 21.18 -24.48
CA THR A 124 23.27 21.23 -23.81
C THR A 124 22.29 22.07 -24.64
N VAL A 125 21.09 21.55 -24.86
CA VAL A 125 20.00 22.30 -25.49
C VAL A 125 19.59 23.44 -24.57
N THR A 126 19.78 24.66 -25.04
CA THR A 126 19.55 25.89 -24.26
C THR A 126 18.05 26.15 -24.05
N ARG A 127 17.72 27.10 -23.17
CA ARG A 127 16.31 27.43 -22.83
C ARG A 127 15.48 27.90 -24.01
N ASP A 128 16.11 28.47 -25.02
CA ASP A 128 15.48 28.89 -26.27
C ASP A 128 15.41 27.76 -27.32
N GLY A 129 15.77 26.53 -26.93
CA GLY A 129 15.52 25.31 -27.69
C GLY A 129 16.57 24.95 -28.73
N ALA A 130 17.71 25.63 -28.76
CA ALA A 130 18.69 25.52 -29.83
C ALA A 130 20.02 24.87 -29.41
N ILE A 131 20.79 24.45 -30.42
CA ILE A 131 22.23 24.16 -30.34
C ILE A 131 22.98 24.99 -31.39
N THR A 132 24.30 25.10 -31.26
CA THR A 132 25.13 25.81 -32.24
C THR A 132 25.93 24.82 -33.07
N VAL A 133 25.76 24.89 -34.38
CA VAL A 133 26.54 24.07 -35.33
C VAL A 133 27.38 25.02 -36.19
N PRO A 134 28.72 24.87 -36.25
CA PRO A 134 29.55 25.73 -37.09
C PRO A 134 29.02 25.79 -38.53
N TYR A 135 28.97 26.97 -39.11
CA TYR A 135 28.47 27.26 -40.48
C TYR A 135 26.96 27.03 -40.74
N ALA A 136 26.29 26.20 -39.95
CA ALA A 136 24.82 26.11 -39.89
C ALA A 136 24.18 27.10 -38.90
N GLY A 137 24.98 27.71 -38.02
CA GLY A 137 24.49 28.72 -37.07
C GLY A 137 23.73 28.12 -35.88
N ARG A 138 22.68 28.82 -35.43
CA ARG A 138 21.82 28.35 -34.33
C ARG A 138 20.67 27.53 -34.89
N VAL A 139 20.64 26.26 -34.55
CA VAL A 139 19.65 25.28 -35.05
C VAL A 139 18.65 24.97 -33.94
N GLN A 140 17.36 25.13 -34.24
CA GLN A 140 16.28 24.83 -33.30
C GLN A 140 16.00 23.32 -33.24
N VAL A 141 16.17 22.72 -32.05
CA VAL A 141 16.09 21.26 -31.84
C VAL A 141 15.02 20.85 -30.84
N ALA A 142 14.63 21.72 -29.91
CA ALA A 142 13.61 21.39 -28.93
C ALA A 142 12.24 21.12 -29.60
N GLY A 143 11.58 20.04 -29.18
CA GLY A 143 10.31 19.58 -29.74
C GLY A 143 10.43 18.80 -31.05
N LYS A 144 11.64 18.60 -31.58
CA LYS A 144 11.87 17.87 -32.85
C LYS A 144 12.40 16.47 -32.63
N ARG A 145 12.16 15.59 -33.60
CA ARG A 145 12.80 14.27 -33.63
C ARG A 145 14.25 14.43 -34.06
N VAL A 146 15.08 13.46 -33.67
CA VAL A 146 16.49 13.41 -34.05
C VAL A 146 16.66 13.47 -35.58
N GLN A 147 15.81 12.76 -36.32
CA GLN A 147 15.82 12.73 -37.78
C GLN A 147 15.49 14.10 -38.39
N ASP A 148 14.50 14.81 -37.86
CA ASP A 148 14.14 16.15 -38.33
C ASP A 148 15.29 17.14 -38.14
N VAL A 149 16.01 17.02 -37.02
CA VAL A 149 17.19 17.85 -36.73
C VAL A 149 18.34 17.50 -37.67
N GLN A 150 18.57 16.22 -37.97
CA GLN A 150 19.59 15.82 -38.95
C GLN A 150 19.33 16.46 -40.31
N THR A 151 18.13 16.29 -40.85
CA THR A 151 17.74 16.87 -42.14
C THR A 151 17.84 18.39 -42.13
N GLN A 152 17.46 19.05 -41.03
CA GLN A 152 17.62 20.49 -40.91
C GLN A 152 19.08 20.93 -40.97
N ILE A 153 19.98 20.26 -40.24
CA ILE A 153 21.41 20.61 -40.26
C ILE A 153 22.00 20.37 -41.65
N GLU A 154 21.64 19.27 -42.32
CA GLU A 154 22.07 19.00 -43.71
C GLU A 154 21.65 20.11 -44.66
N GLN A 155 20.41 20.60 -44.56
CA GLN A 155 19.91 21.72 -45.35
C GLN A 155 20.65 23.03 -45.06
N GLU A 156 20.93 23.32 -43.80
CA GLU A 156 21.66 24.54 -43.40
C GLU A 156 23.14 24.52 -43.82
N LEU A 157 23.71 23.34 -44.01
CA LEU A 157 25.07 23.12 -44.52
C LEU A 157 25.14 22.97 -46.04
N ALA A 158 23.99 22.83 -46.72
CA ALA A 158 23.94 22.71 -48.17
C ALA A 158 24.59 23.94 -48.85
N GLY A 159 25.47 23.69 -49.80
CA GLY A 159 26.25 24.74 -50.49
C GLY A 159 27.41 25.34 -49.68
N LYS A 160 27.57 24.94 -48.41
CA LYS A 160 28.72 25.30 -47.55
C LYS A 160 29.67 24.12 -47.34
N ALA A 161 29.12 22.91 -47.22
CA ALA A 161 29.84 21.65 -47.09
C ALA A 161 29.64 20.76 -48.34
N ILE A 162 30.56 19.82 -48.57
CA ILE A 162 30.50 18.91 -49.73
C ILE A 162 29.68 17.68 -49.37
N GLU A 163 28.44 17.62 -49.88
CA GLU A 163 27.49 16.52 -49.65
C GLU A 163 27.43 16.10 -48.17
N PRO A 164 27.06 17.03 -47.26
CA PRO A 164 27.10 16.74 -45.83
C PRO A 164 26.12 15.62 -45.48
N GLN A 165 26.55 14.72 -44.60
CA GLN A 165 25.71 13.72 -43.96
C GLN A 165 25.80 13.91 -42.45
N VAL A 166 24.67 14.04 -41.77
CA VAL A 166 24.63 14.43 -40.36
C VAL A 166 24.03 13.32 -39.51
N ILE A 167 24.74 12.97 -38.43
CA ILE A 167 24.24 12.08 -37.38
C ILE A 167 24.07 12.92 -36.11
N VAL A 168 22.87 12.88 -35.54
CA VAL A 168 22.56 13.55 -34.27
C VAL A 168 22.34 12.47 -33.22
N THR A 169 23.03 12.59 -32.09
CA THR A 169 22.93 11.64 -30.98
C THR A 169 22.54 12.39 -29.71
N VAL A 170 21.46 11.96 -29.04
CA VAL A 170 21.12 12.45 -27.70
C VAL A 170 21.95 11.69 -26.69
N VAL A 171 23.01 12.33 -26.19
CA VAL A 171 23.96 11.75 -25.24
C VAL A 171 23.33 11.64 -23.85
N GLN A 172 22.58 12.67 -23.43
CA GLN A 172 21.89 12.69 -22.14
C GLN A 172 20.45 13.19 -22.31
N PRO A 173 19.47 12.29 -22.45
CA PRO A 173 18.05 12.62 -22.64
C PRO A 173 17.38 12.98 -21.28
N THR A 174 17.75 14.13 -20.73
CA THR A 174 17.25 14.61 -19.43
C THR A 174 15.76 14.98 -19.49
N SER A 175 15.30 15.48 -20.62
CA SER A 175 13.93 15.97 -20.84
C SER A 175 12.90 14.84 -20.96
N THR A 176 13.33 13.65 -21.36
CA THR A 176 12.48 12.46 -21.53
C THR A 176 12.66 11.43 -20.41
N ALA A 177 13.14 11.86 -19.25
CA ALA A 177 13.37 10.98 -18.10
C ALA A 177 12.20 10.95 -17.11
N VAL A 178 12.09 9.83 -16.40
CA VAL A 178 11.25 9.64 -15.21
C VAL A 178 12.11 9.78 -13.96
N THR A 179 11.56 10.36 -12.90
CA THR A 179 12.24 10.37 -11.59
C THR A 179 11.80 9.16 -10.77
N VAL A 180 12.75 8.34 -10.33
CA VAL A 180 12.50 7.17 -9.48
C VAL A 180 13.14 7.36 -8.11
N THR A 181 12.35 7.25 -7.04
CA THR A 181 12.80 7.51 -5.66
C THR A 181 12.19 6.54 -4.65
N GLY A 182 12.68 6.61 -3.40
CA GLY A 182 12.18 5.81 -2.28
C GLY A 182 12.90 4.48 -2.16
N GLU A 183 12.15 3.39 -2.03
CA GLU A 183 12.64 2.02 -1.79
C GLU A 183 13.21 1.33 -3.04
N VAL A 184 14.08 2.05 -3.74
CA VAL A 184 14.83 1.58 -4.91
C VAL A 184 16.33 1.54 -4.59
N THR A 185 17.07 0.69 -5.29
CA THR A 185 18.50 0.50 -5.05
C THR A 185 19.33 1.74 -5.38
N ALA A 186 19.13 2.33 -6.57
CA ALA A 186 19.99 3.43 -7.04
C ALA A 186 19.36 4.82 -6.90
N GLY A 187 18.02 4.93 -6.95
CA GLY A 187 17.31 6.23 -6.92
C GLY A 187 17.83 7.21 -7.98
N ALA A 188 17.20 7.25 -9.15
CA ALA A 188 17.78 7.99 -10.28
C ALA A 188 16.72 8.63 -11.18
N ARG A 189 17.17 9.56 -12.02
CA ARG A 189 16.45 9.91 -13.24
C ARG A 189 16.73 8.82 -14.27
N VAL A 190 15.69 8.14 -14.71
CA VAL A 190 15.76 7.05 -15.69
C VAL A 190 15.23 7.57 -17.01
N PRO A 191 16.09 7.77 -18.03
CA PRO A 191 15.66 8.04 -19.39
C PRO A 191 14.67 7.01 -19.91
N LEU A 192 13.62 7.47 -20.58
CA LEU A 192 12.72 6.58 -21.30
C LEU A 192 13.29 6.22 -22.67
N SER A 193 13.18 4.95 -23.03
CA SER A 193 13.57 4.43 -24.33
C SER A 193 12.56 4.78 -25.43
N THR A 194 13.00 4.67 -26.69
CA THR A 194 12.17 4.96 -27.88
C THR A 194 11.01 3.99 -28.08
N LYS A 195 11.10 2.76 -27.55
CA LYS A 195 9.99 1.79 -27.57
C LYS A 195 8.86 2.13 -26.57
N GLY A 196 9.13 3.06 -25.64
CA GLY A 196 8.30 3.34 -24.48
C GLY A 196 8.51 2.29 -23.38
N ASP A 197 8.82 2.76 -22.17
CA ASP A 197 9.04 1.88 -21.03
C ASP A 197 7.83 1.86 -20.09
N ARG A 198 7.56 0.68 -19.54
CA ARG A 198 6.55 0.51 -18.50
C ARG A 198 7.14 0.70 -17.13
N LEU A 199 6.25 0.83 -16.15
CA LEU A 199 6.61 1.01 -14.76
C LEU A 199 7.65 0.00 -14.27
N LEU A 200 7.41 -1.29 -14.50
CA LEU A 200 8.34 -2.34 -14.05
C LEU A 200 9.70 -2.29 -14.79
N ASP A 201 9.73 -1.88 -16.06
CA ASP A 201 10.98 -1.71 -16.82
C ASP A 201 11.84 -0.59 -16.20
N VAL A 202 11.20 0.51 -15.82
CA VAL A 202 11.87 1.65 -15.18
C VAL A 202 12.32 1.33 -13.76
N VAL A 203 11.53 0.58 -12.99
CA VAL A 203 11.96 0.07 -11.68
C VAL A 203 13.17 -0.84 -11.81
N ALA A 204 13.18 -1.74 -12.79
CA ALA A 204 14.34 -2.59 -13.07
C ALA A 204 15.56 -1.76 -13.48
N GLY A 205 15.39 -0.76 -14.34
CA GLY A 205 16.44 0.19 -14.72
C GLY A 205 17.01 1.01 -13.56
N ALA A 206 16.22 1.25 -12.50
CA ALA A 206 16.67 1.88 -11.25
C ALA A 206 17.33 0.91 -10.25
N GLY A 207 17.59 -0.34 -10.65
CA GLY A 207 18.22 -1.37 -9.83
C GLY A 207 17.24 -2.20 -8.99
N GLY A 208 15.94 -2.13 -9.27
CA GLY A 208 14.91 -2.91 -8.59
C GLY A 208 14.43 -2.34 -7.26
N VAL A 209 13.50 -3.06 -6.63
CA VAL A 209 12.95 -2.75 -5.31
C VAL A 209 13.85 -3.32 -4.21
N ARG A 210 14.10 -2.53 -3.16
CA ARG A 210 14.94 -2.93 -2.02
C ARG A 210 14.16 -3.71 -0.96
N ALA A 211 12.91 -3.33 -0.73
CA ALA A 211 12.01 -3.96 0.23
C ALA A 211 11.28 -5.17 -0.37
N ALA A 212 10.64 -5.97 0.49
CA ALA A 212 9.79 -7.07 0.03
C ALA A 212 8.64 -6.53 -0.82
N VAL A 213 8.35 -7.19 -1.95
CA VAL A 213 7.25 -6.81 -2.87
C VAL A 213 5.91 -6.75 -2.13
N SER A 214 5.69 -7.66 -1.18
CA SER A 214 4.49 -7.71 -0.34
C SER A 214 4.36 -6.55 0.66
N GLU A 215 5.41 -5.77 0.90
CA GLU A 215 5.40 -4.62 1.82
C GLU A 215 5.54 -3.28 1.08
N THR A 216 5.58 -3.31 -0.25
CA THR A 216 5.90 -2.13 -1.06
C THR A 216 4.66 -1.63 -1.80
N PHE A 217 4.44 -0.33 -1.71
CA PHE A 217 3.49 0.41 -2.53
C PHE A 217 4.23 1.23 -3.57
N VAL A 218 3.61 1.34 -4.73
CA VAL A 218 4.06 2.19 -5.83
C VAL A 218 3.18 3.43 -5.85
N ARG A 219 3.80 4.60 -5.69
CA ARG A 219 3.14 5.89 -5.84
C ARG A 219 3.61 6.56 -7.13
N LEU A 220 2.71 6.71 -8.08
CA LEU A 220 2.97 7.42 -9.34
C LEU A 220 2.30 8.78 -9.31
N SER A 221 3.09 9.83 -9.55
CA SER A 221 2.61 11.20 -9.73
C SER A 221 2.83 11.63 -11.19
N ARG A 222 1.75 12.06 -11.84
CA ARG A 222 1.72 12.53 -13.23
C ARG A 222 0.77 13.72 -13.36
N GLY A 223 1.29 14.86 -13.83
CA GLY A 223 0.47 16.04 -14.13
C GLY A 223 -0.42 16.52 -12.98
N GLY A 224 0.06 16.39 -11.73
CA GLY A 224 -0.69 16.76 -10.52
C GLY A 224 -1.61 15.67 -9.96
N THR A 225 -1.82 14.57 -10.68
CA THR A 225 -2.57 13.40 -10.18
C THR A 225 -1.61 12.39 -9.57
N THR A 226 -1.91 11.91 -8.37
CA THR A 226 -1.14 10.86 -7.70
C THR A 226 -2.01 9.64 -7.43
N ALA A 227 -1.53 8.46 -7.80
CA ALA A 227 -2.16 7.19 -7.46
C ALA A 227 -1.15 6.29 -6.75
N THR A 228 -1.63 5.52 -5.76
CA THR A 228 -0.81 4.61 -4.96
C THR A 228 -1.39 3.21 -5.06
N VAL A 229 -0.59 2.23 -5.47
CA VAL A 229 -1.05 0.85 -5.69
C VAL A 229 -0.03 -0.13 -5.09
N PRO A 230 -0.46 -1.24 -4.45
CA PRO A 230 0.46 -2.29 -4.01
C PRO A 230 1.33 -2.80 -5.17
N LEU A 231 2.62 -2.97 -4.94
CA LEU A 231 3.52 -3.50 -5.98
C LEU A 231 3.12 -4.93 -6.39
N THR A 232 2.61 -5.73 -5.44
CA THR A 232 2.06 -7.07 -5.73
C THR A 232 0.96 -7.03 -6.79
N ALA A 233 0.05 -6.05 -6.74
CA ALA A 233 -1.03 -5.90 -7.71
C ALA A 233 -0.50 -5.57 -9.12
N ILE A 234 0.59 -4.81 -9.21
CA ILE A 234 1.22 -4.49 -10.50
C ILE A 234 1.96 -5.70 -11.08
N VAL A 235 2.62 -6.48 -10.22
CA VAL A 235 3.32 -7.70 -10.61
C VAL A 235 2.34 -8.80 -11.02
N SER A 236 1.20 -8.94 -10.32
CA SER A 236 0.20 -9.98 -10.60
C SER A 236 -0.75 -9.63 -11.75
N ASN A 237 -0.98 -8.34 -12.02
CA ASN A 237 -1.88 -7.87 -13.08
C ASN A 237 -1.13 -6.99 -14.09
N PRO A 238 -0.77 -7.51 -15.28
CA PRO A 238 -0.08 -6.75 -16.32
C PRO A 238 -0.81 -5.48 -16.79
N ARG A 239 -2.12 -5.36 -16.53
CA ARG A 239 -2.90 -4.15 -16.85
C ARG A 239 -2.53 -2.96 -15.97
N GLU A 240 -2.04 -3.19 -14.76
CA GLU A 240 -1.56 -2.15 -13.84
C GLU A 240 -0.13 -1.70 -14.16
N ASN A 241 0.62 -2.49 -14.93
CA ASN A 241 1.97 -2.13 -15.41
C ASN A 241 1.88 -1.15 -16.61
N ILE A 242 1.46 0.08 -16.36
CA ILE A 242 1.24 1.11 -17.38
C ILE A 242 2.54 1.71 -17.92
N PHE A 243 2.46 2.34 -19.09
CA PHE A 243 3.58 3.12 -19.66
C PHE A 243 3.83 4.38 -18.84
N LEU A 244 5.12 4.68 -18.63
CA LEU A 244 5.55 5.92 -18.00
C LEU A 244 5.79 7.02 -19.04
N ARG A 245 5.75 8.26 -18.58
CA ARG A 245 5.88 9.46 -19.41
C ARG A 245 6.97 10.37 -18.88
N PRO A 246 7.58 11.19 -19.76
CA PRO A 246 8.51 12.23 -19.33
C PRO A 246 7.94 13.07 -18.18
N GLY A 247 8.74 13.27 -17.13
CA GLY A 247 8.35 14.06 -15.96
C GLY A 247 7.51 13.32 -14.92
N ASP A 248 7.13 12.06 -15.16
CA ASP A 248 6.52 11.23 -14.11
C ASP A 248 7.47 11.11 -12.90
N THR A 249 6.90 11.09 -11.71
CA THR A 249 7.63 10.77 -10.47
C THR A 249 7.09 9.46 -9.90
N LEU A 250 7.95 8.44 -9.89
CA LEU A 250 7.69 7.13 -9.35
C LEU A 250 8.36 6.99 -7.98
N THR A 251 7.57 6.81 -6.93
CA THR A 251 8.09 6.58 -5.59
C THR A 251 7.72 5.18 -5.11
N LEU A 252 8.70 4.35 -4.76
CA LEU A 252 8.47 3.11 -4.04
C LEU A 252 8.47 3.39 -2.54
N VAL A 253 7.45 2.95 -1.82
CA VAL A 253 7.30 3.18 -0.38
C VAL A 253 7.12 1.84 0.30
N ARG A 254 7.97 1.55 1.28
CA ARG A 254 7.79 0.41 2.18
C ARG A 254 6.82 0.83 3.27
N ASP A 255 5.65 0.21 3.30
CA ASP A 255 4.61 0.44 4.30
C ASP A 255 4.04 -0.92 4.72
N PRO A 256 4.71 -1.63 5.66
CA PRO A 256 4.25 -2.93 6.11
C PRO A 256 2.90 -2.78 6.82
N GLN A 257 1.90 -3.54 6.38
CA GLN A 257 0.56 -3.49 6.95
C GLN A 257 0.46 -4.45 8.14
N THR A 258 -0.15 -4.02 9.24
CA THR A 258 -0.31 -4.84 10.45
C THR A 258 -1.74 -4.81 10.97
N PHE A 259 -2.14 -5.83 11.72
CA PHE A 259 -3.34 -5.79 12.55
C PHE A 259 -3.00 -6.32 13.95
N LEU A 260 -3.76 -5.88 14.95
CA LEU A 260 -3.62 -6.37 16.32
C LEU A 260 -4.62 -7.51 16.56
N ALA A 261 -4.12 -8.64 17.03
CA ALA A 261 -4.93 -9.79 17.43
C ALA A 261 -4.89 -9.93 18.95
N VAL A 262 -6.03 -9.78 19.62
CA VAL A 262 -6.13 -9.78 21.10
C VAL A 262 -7.36 -10.55 21.60
N GLY A 263 -7.37 -10.88 22.89
CA GLY A 263 -8.46 -11.65 23.50
C GLY A 263 -8.26 -13.16 23.35
N ALA A 264 -9.35 -13.92 23.32
CA ALA A 264 -9.36 -15.39 23.35
C ALA A 264 -9.01 -16.03 21.98
N LEU A 265 -7.87 -15.65 21.43
CA LEU A 265 -7.27 -16.19 20.21
C LEU A 265 -6.14 -17.17 20.55
N GLY A 266 -5.74 -18.00 19.58
CA GLY A 266 -4.60 -18.91 19.75
C GLY A 266 -3.24 -18.21 19.83
N ALA A 267 -3.14 -16.96 19.35
CA ALA A 267 -1.99 -16.08 19.54
C ALA A 267 -2.43 -14.62 19.68
N GLN A 268 -1.86 -13.91 20.65
CA GLN A 268 -2.07 -12.48 20.86
C GLN A 268 -0.82 -11.72 20.43
N SER A 269 -0.89 -10.99 19.32
CA SER A 269 0.26 -10.27 18.77
C SER A 269 -0.15 -9.22 17.73
N GLU A 270 0.78 -8.32 17.42
CA GLU A 270 0.72 -7.57 16.16
C GLU A 270 1.19 -8.46 15.01
N ILE A 271 0.35 -8.62 13.99
CA ILE A 271 0.58 -9.56 12.89
C ILE A 271 0.70 -8.79 11.57
N PRO A 272 1.83 -8.93 10.84
CA PRO A 272 1.99 -8.31 9.53
C PRO A 272 1.24 -9.07 8.43
N PHE A 273 0.82 -8.33 7.41
CA PHE A 273 0.20 -8.86 6.20
C PHE A 273 0.61 -8.07 4.94
N SER A 274 0.32 -8.65 3.78
CA SER A 274 0.69 -8.10 2.48
C SER A 274 -0.04 -6.79 2.17
N ALA A 275 0.59 -5.90 1.41
CA ALA A 275 0.04 -4.66 0.87
C ALA A 275 -1.23 -4.88 0.03
N GLU A 276 -1.42 -6.07 -0.56
CA GLU A 276 -2.66 -6.48 -1.26
C GLU A 276 -3.86 -6.67 -0.30
N GLY A 277 -3.59 -6.69 1.01
CA GLY A 277 -4.57 -6.94 2.04
C GLY A 277 -4.86 -8.43 2.25
N ILE A 278 -5.56 -8.71 3.35
CA ILE A 278 -6.06 -10.05 3.69
C ILE A 278 -7.53 -9.97 4.09
N THR A 279 -8.19 -11.11 4.15
CA THR A 279 -9.58 -11.22 4.62
C THR A 279 -9.61 -11.46 6.12
N LEU A 280 -10.76 -11.22 6.77
CA LEU A 280 -10.92 -11.50 8.20
C LEU A 280 -10.67 -12.98 8.51
N ALA A 281 -11.12 -13.89 7.66
CA ALA A 281 -10.85 -15.32 7.80
C ALA A 281 -9.33 -15.62 7.80
N GLN A 282 -8.58 -15.00 6.88
CA GLN A 282 -7.12 -15.13 6.82
C GLN A 282 -6.44 -14.51 8.04
N ALA A 283 -6.96 -13.39 8.57
CA ALA A 283 -6.45 -12.76 9.78
C ALA A 283 -6.65 -13.65 11.02
N LEU A 284 -7.85 -14.22 11.19
CA LEU A 284 -8.12 -15.18 12.27
C LEU A 284 -7.22 -16.42 12.15
N ALA A 285 -7.03 -16.96 10.94
CA ALA A 285 -6.12 -18.07 10.71
C ALA A 285 -4.67 -17.72 11.08
N LYS A 286 -4.18 -16.52 10.71
CA LYS A 286 -2.86 -16.02 11.11
C LYS A 286 -2.73 -15.86 12.64
N ALA A 287 -3.82 -15.49 13.32
CA ALA A 287 -3.91 -15.44 14.78
C ALA A 287 -4.15 -16.81 15.45
N ARG A 288 -3.96 -17.92 14.70
CA ARG A 288 -4.18 -19.32 15.13
C ARG A 288 -5.61 -19.66 15.52
N GLY A 289 -6.58 -18.95 14.94
CA GLY A 289 -8.00 -19.19 15.17
C GLY A 289 -8.46 -18.80 16.57
N LEU A 290 -9.72 -19.11 16.85
CA LEU A 290 -10.32 -18.94 18.16
C LEU A 290 -9.77 -20.02 19.11
N SER A 291 -9.58 -19.67 20.38
CA SER A 291 -9.22 -20.65 21.40
C SER A 291 -10.44 -21.51 21.76
N ASP A 292 -10.40 -22.82 21.48
CA ASP A 292 -11.50 -23.74 21.82
C ASP A 292 -11.87 -23.72 23.33
N LEU A 293 -10.88 -23.45 24.20
CA LEU A 293 -11.07 -23.45 25.64
C LEU A 293 -11.56 -22.11 26.20
N GLN A 294 -11.26 -21.00 25.52
CA GLN A 294 -11.48 -19.65 26.08
C GLN A 294 -12.45 -18.81 25.28
N ALA A 295 -12.54 -18.99 23.96
CA ALA A 295 -13.25 -18.07 23.09
C ALA A 295 -14.76 -18.19 23.23
N ASP A 296 -15.45 -17.05 23.20
CA ASP A 296 -16.85 -17.01 22.80
C ASP A 296 -16.93 -16.87 21.27
N PRO A 297 -17.38 -17.89 20.53
CA PRO A 297 -17.50 -17.78 19.08
C PRO A 297 -18.53 -16.74 18.64
N ALA A 298 -19.46 -16.32 19.51
CA ALA A 298 -20.41 -15.26 19.20
C ALA A 298 -19.81 -13.85 19.33
N GLY A 299 -18.67 -13.70 20.01
CA GLY A 299 -18.04 -12.42 20.33
C GLY A 299 -16.72 -12.20 19.60
N VAL A 300 -16.73 -12.31 18.26
CA VAL A 300 -15.61 -11.87 17.43
C VAL A 300 -15.88 -10.44 16.95
N PHE A 301 -14.97 -9.53 17.28
CA PHE A 301 -15.12 -8.11 17.05
C PHE A 301 -13.93 -7.55 16.26
N LEU A 302 -14.19 -6.64 15.34
CA LEU A 302 -13.17 -5.84 14.66
C LEU A 302 -13.41 -4.36 14.93
N PHE A 303 -12.46 -3.73 15.59
CA PHE A 303 -12.48 -2.31 15.93
C PHE A 303 -11.74 -1.52 14.85
N ARG A 304 -12.42 -0.53 14.27
CA ARG A 304 -11.89 0.29 13.20
C ARG A 304 -12.49 1.69 13.22
N PHE A 305 -11.68 2.70 12.95
CA PHE A 305 -12.17 4.03 12.63
C PHE A 305 -12.58 4.11 11.16
N GLU A 306 -13.84 4.42 10.90
CA GLU A 306 -14.38 4.58 9.56
C GLU A 306 -14.67 6.05 9.25
N PRO A 307 -14.43 6.52 8.02
CA PRO A 307 -14.89 7.84 7.61
C PRO A 307 -16.41 7.96 7.73
N ALA A 308 -16.91 9.15 8.10
CA ALA A 308 -18.35 9.40 8.22
C ALA A 308 -19.15 9.05 6.96
N SER A 309 -18.55 9.16 5.77
CA SER A 309 -19.16 8.79 4.50
C SER A 309 -19.43 7.28 4.35
N VAL A 310 -18.57 6.44 4.96
CA VAL A 310 -18.76 4.99 5.01
C VAL A 310 -19.85 4.66 6.02
N VAL A 311 -19.77 5.24 7.22
CA VAL A 311 -20.77 5.00 8.27
C VAL A 311 -22.15 5.43 7.83
N ARG A 312 -22.30 6.53 7.08
CA ARG A 312 -23.61 6.95 6.54
C ARG A 312 -24.27 5.90 5.63
N ARG A 313 -23.50 5.05 4.95
CA ARG A 313 -24.04 3.93 4.16
C ARG A 313 -24.42 2.72 5.01
N LEU A 314 -23.69 2.49 6.10
CA LEU A 314 -23.93 1.36 7.02
C LEU A 314 -25.03 1.66 8.04
N ARG A 315 -25.02 2.86 8.59
CA ARG A 315 -25.87 3.38 9.68
C ARG A 315 -26.19 4.86 9.42
N PRO A 316 -27.16 5.16 8.52
CA PRO A 316 -27.52 6.54 8.15
C PRO A 316 -27.93 7.43 9.32
N ASN A 317 -28.48 6.84 10.39
CA ASN A 317 -29.02 7.55 11.56
C ASN A 317 -28.05 7.56 12.75
N SER A 318 -26.77 7.25 12.53
CA SER A 318 -25.79 7.21 13.62
C SER A 318 -25.60 8.61 14.24
N PRO A 319 -25.68 8.76 15.58
CA PRO A 319 -25.42 10.02 16.26
C PRO A 319 -23.96 10.48 16.15
N LEU A 320 -23.05 9.59 15.73
CA LEU A 320 -21.61 9.85 15.61
C LEU A 320 -21.20 10.45 14.26
N LEU A 321 -22.14 10.66 13.33
CA LEU A 321 -21.87 11.20 11.98
C LEU A 321 -21.41 12.67 11.97
N SER A 322 -21.37 13.34 13.12
CA SER A 322 -20.81 14.69 13.27
C SER A 322 -19.27 14.70 13.26
N SER A 323 -18.62 13.58 13.59
CA SER A 323 -17.16 13.42 13.52
C SER A 323 -16.70 12.98 12.13
N ASN A 324 -15.51 13.43 11.70
CA ASN A 324 -14.91 12.97 10.44
C ASN A 324 -14.59 11.47 10.45
N PHE A 325 -14.19 10.95 11.60
CA PHE A 325 -13.90 9.54 11.83
C PHE A 325 -14.76 9.02 12.97
N VAL A 326 -15.49 7.94 12.68
CA VAL A 326 -16.41 7.30 13.61
C VAL A 326 -15.80 5.97 14.05
N PRO A 327 -15.68 5.70 15.36
CA PRO A 327 -15.31 4.38 15.84
C PRO A 327 -16.43 3.38 15.55
N VAL A 328 -16.10 2.32 14.81
CA VAL A 328 -17.02 1.24 14.44
C VAL A 328 -16.48 -0.08 14.97
N VAL A 329 -17.37 -0.86 15.59
CA VAL A 329 -17.13 -2.22 16.02
C VAL A 329 -17.93 -3.14 15.12
N TYR A 330 -17.23 -3.88 14.27
CA TYR A 330 -17.84 -4.91 13.44
C TYR A 330 -17.97 -6.19 14.23
N ARG A 331 -19.20 -6.71 14.39
CA ARG A 331 -19.47 -7.96 15.12
C ARG A 331 -19.64 -9.12 14.13
N ILE A 332 -18.98 -10.23 14.43
CA ILE A 332 -19.07 -11.48 13.67
C ILE A 332 -19.40 -12.61 14.65
N ASN A 333 -20.52 -13.30 14.40
CA ASN A 333 -20.91 -14.46 15.19
C ASN A 333 -20.47 -15.75 14.49
N MET A 334 -19.34 -16.32 14.89
CA MET A 334 -18.77 -17.54 14.32
C MET A 334 -19.54 -18.81 14.68
N ARG A 335 -20.61 -18.74 15.50
CA ARG A 335 -21.56 -19.86 15.65
C ARG A 335 -22.47 -20.02 14.43
N ASP A 336 -22.71 -18.94 13.70
CA ASP A 336 -23.44 -18.97 12.44
C ASP A 336 -22.51 -19.41 11.31
N PRO A 337 -22.78 -20.53 10.62
CA PRO A 337 -21.99 -20.96 9.46
C PRO A 337 -21.90 -19.89 8.36
N ASN A 338 -22.89 -19.02 8.22
CA ASN A 338 -22.87 -17.94 7.23
C ASN A 338 -21.73 -16.93 7.48
N SER A 339 -21.30 -16.78 8.74
CA SER A 339 -20.17 -15.94 9.14
C SER A 339 -18.85 -16.36 8.48
N LEU A 340 -18.71 -17.64 8.12
CA LEU A 340 -17.53 -18.15 7.41
C LEU A 340 -17.44 -17.60 5.99
N PHE A 341 -18.57 -17.41 5.29
CA PHE A 341 -18.57 -16.84 3.94
C PHE A 341 -18.30 -15.33 3.97
N VAL A 342 -18.96 -14.60 4.87
CA VAL A 342 -18.76 -13.14 4.95
C VAL A 342 -17.37 -12.77 5.48
N SER A 343 -16.76 -13.59 6.33
CA SER A 343 -15.38 -13.37 6.79
C SER A 343 -14.32 -13.58 5.69
N GLN A 344 -14.63 -14.40 4.67
CA GLN A 344 -13.78 -14.50 3.46
C GLN A 344 -13.92 -13.29 2.54
N ALA A 345 -15.03 -12.55 2.61
CA ALA A 345 -15.24 -11.36 1.79
C ALA A 345 -14.86 -10.06 2.51
N PHE A 346 -14.92 -10.03 3.85
CA PHE A 346 -14.56 -8.88 4.65
C PHE A 346 -13.04 -8.64 4.62
N ARG A 347 -12.62 -7.49 4.07
CA ARG A 347 -11.21 -7.11 3.96
C ARG A 347 -10.71 -6.42 5.23
N MET A 348 -9.56 -6.88 5.70
CA MET A 348 -8.79 -6.23 6.75
C MET A 348 -8.12 -4.96 6.21
N ARG A 349 -7.88 -4.01 7.11
CA ARG A 349 -7.14 -2.77 6.86
C ARG A 349 -5.98 -2.65 7.83
N ASN A 350 -5.04 -1.77 7.48
CA ASN A 350 -3.93 -1.45 8.35
C ASN A 350 -4.44 -0.98 9.71
N ARG A 351 -3.81 -1.48 10.78
CA ARG A 351 -4.09 -1.15 12.18
C ARG A 351 -5.49 -1.51 12.66
N ASP A 352 -6.16 -2.43 11.97
CA ASP A 352 -7.36 -3.06 12.53
C ASP A 352 -7.03 -3.78 13.84
N LEU A 353 -7.97 -3.78 14.78
CA LEU A 353 -7.89 -4.56 16.00
C LEU A 353 -8.97 -5.64 15.98
N VAL A 354 -8.53 -6.90 15.93
CA VAL A 354 -9.37 -8.08 16.07
C VAL A 354 -9.36 -8.51 17.52
N TYR A 355 -10.53 -8.49 18.14
CA TYR A 355 -10.74 -8.90 19.52
C TYR A 355 -11.71 -10.06 19.59
N VAL A 356 -11.37 -11.11 20.32
CA VAL A 356 -12.28 -12.21 20.63
C VAL A 356 -12.57 -12.22 22.13
N SER A 357 -13.83 -12.11 22.52
CA SER A 357 -14.21 -12.15 23.93
C SER A 357 -14.07 -13.57 24.51
N ASN A 358 -13.94 -13.65 25.84
CA ASN A 358 -13.95 -14.94 26.53
C ASN A 358 -15.37 -15.52 26.66
N ALA A 359 -15.50 -16.84 26.63
CA ALA A 359 -16.75 -17.55 26.85
C ALA A 359 -17.24 -17.38 28.30
N PRO A 360 -18.56 -17.17 28.53
CA PRO A 360 -19.12 -17.01 29.88
C PRO A 360 -18.79 -18.16 30.85
N PHE A 361 -18.62 -19.39 30.33
CA PHE A 361 -18.36 -20.57 31.16
C PHE A 361 -16.92 -20.65 31.71
N THR A 362 -15.96 -19.96 31.10
CA THR A 362 -14.55 -19.92 31.58
C THR A 362 -14.40 -19.17 32.90
N GLU A 363 -15.32 -18.25 33.19
CA GLU A 363 -15.36 -17.51 34.45
C GLU A 363 -15.84 -18.40 35.60
N VAL A 364 -16.80 -19.31 35.35
CA VAL A 364 -17.32 -20.24 36.36
C VAL A 364 -16.29 -21.30 36.77
N GLN A 365 -15.50 -21.83 35.82
CA GLN A 365 -14.40 -22.76 36.14
C GLN A 365 -13.26 -22.06 36.91
N LYS A 366 -12.94 -20.80 36.60
CA LYS A 366 -12.01 -19.98 37.40
C LYS A 366 -12.51 -19.80 38.84
N VAL A 367 -13.81 -19.54 39.02
CA VAL A 367 -14.44 -19.46 40.34
C VAL A 367 -14.30 -20.79 41.09
N LEU A 368 -14.62 -21.91 40.47
CA LEU A 368 -14.48 -23.24 41.08
C LEU A 368 -13.02 -23.57 41.43
N GLY A 369 -12.04 -23.15 40.61
CA GLY A 369 -10.62 -23.27 40.92
C GLY A 369 -10.19 -22.46 42.16
N VAL A 370 -10.64 -21.21 42.29
CA VAL A 370 -10.39 -20.39 43.48
C VAL A 370 -11.06 -20.99 44.73
N PHE A 371 -12.32 -21.42 44.62
CA PHE A 371 -13.02 -22.08 45.74
C PHE A 371 -12.35 -23.39 46.16
N SER A 372 -11.86 -24.20 45.21
CA SER A 372 -11.13 -25.44 45.52
C SER A 372 -9.85 -25.20 46.33
N THR A 373 -9.22 -24.04 46.14
CA THR A 373 -8.00 -23.63 46.87
C THR A 373 -8.33 -23.17 48.30
N ILE A 374 -9.52 -22.62 48.53
CA ILE A 374 -10.02 -22.21 49.86
C ILE A 374 -10.54 -23.42 50.66
N THR A 375 -11.09 -24.45 50.00
CA THR A 375 -11.60 -25.66 50.68
C THR A 375 -10.56 -26.74 50.93
N ALA A 376 -9.43 -26.74 50.20
CA ALA A 376 -8.36 -27.73 50.37
C ALA A 376 -7.80 -27.83 51.81
N PRO A 377 -7.62 -26.73 52.58
CA PRO A 377 -7.17 -26.80 53.97
C PRO A 377 -8.24 -27.33 54.93
N VAL A 378 -9.53 -27.25 54.59
CA VAL A 378 -10.65 -27.67 55.47
C VAL A 378 -10.81 -29.19 55.44
N SER A 379 -10.65 -29.82 54.28
CA SER A 379 -10.62 -31.28 54.17
C SER A 379 -9.35 -31.90 54.78
N ALA A 380 -8.23 -31.17 54.76
CA ALA A 380 -6.98 -31.60 55.41
C ALA A 380 -7.04 -31.42 56.95
N GLY A 381 -7.75 -30.42 57.46
CA GLY A 381 -7.97 -30.24 58.91
C GLY A 381 -8.95 -31.27 59.50
N ALA A 382 -9.98 -31.67 58.74
CA ALA A 382 -10.97 -32.65 59.18
C ALA A 382 -10.40 -34.08 59.32
N SER A 383 -9.44 -34.47 58.46
CA SER A 383 -8.75 -35.76 58.58
C SER A 383 -7.76 -35.80 59.74
N VAL A 384 -7.16 -34.67 60.12
CA VAL A 384 -6.31 -34.57 61.31
C VAL A 384 -7.12 -34.65 62.61
N TYR A 385 -8.34 -34.10 62.65
CA TYR A 385 -9.20 -34.19 63.85
C TYR A 385 -9.83 -35.59 64.03
N ALA A 386 -10.07 -36.33 62.94
CA ALA A 386 -10.59 -37.70 62.99
C ALA A 386 -9.53 -38.76 63.33
N GLY A 387 -8.23 -38.44 63.20
CA GLY A 387 -7.12 -39.34 63.53
C GLY A 387 -6.59 -39.24 64.97
N VAL A 388 -7.11 -38.34 65.80
CA VAL A 388 -6.67 -38.09 67.19
C VAL A 388 -7.76 -38.45 68.20
N ARG A 389 -8.57 -39.48 67.94
CA ARG A 389 -9.52 -40.01 68.92
C ARG A 389 -9.31 -41.48 69.22
#